data_AF-A0ABC8S0M9-F1
#
_entry.id   AF-A0ABC8S0M9-F1
#
_cell.length_a   1.000
_cell.length_b   1.000
_cell.length_c   1.000
_cell.angle_alpha   90.00
_cell.angle_beta   90.00
_cell.angle_gamma   90.00
#
_symmetry.space_group_name_H-M   'P 1'
#
loop_
_entity.id
_entity.type
_entity.pdbx_description
1 polymer ?
#
loop_
_entity_poly.entity_id
_entity_poly.type
_entity_poly.pdbx_seq_one_letter_code
_entity_poly.pdbx_strand_id
1 'polypeptide(L)'
;MKKVKNENVPIESDLSLQLLYQFPDPQFLEESLRKLGVEKLSKDDVQKMQWEVLEAKIGNWIHFMRIAVKLLFAGEREVCDQIFEGIDSLSDQCFAEVTAGSVSVLLSFGDAIANSKRSPEKLFVLLDMYEIMRELHSEIETLFKGKACDKIRESALGLTKRLAQTAQETFGDFEEAVEKDATKTAVSDGTVHPLTSYVINYVKFLFDYQSTLKQLFQEFVNGDDSNAQLTAVTMRIMQALQTNLDGKSKQYKDPALTHLFLMNNIHYMVRSVRRSEAKDLLGDDWVQRHRRIVQQHANQYKRIGWSKVWFYLAYSMHTIRSRIYLGFPLLLGCMKLFSIAWALFPLKTKGVVV
;
A
#
# COMPACT_ATOMS: atom_id res chain seq x y z
N MET A 1 35.76 76.28 -23.77
CA MET A 1 36.56 75.95 -22.57
C MET A 1 35.65 75.94 -21.34
N LYS A 2 35.88 74.97 -20.45
CA LYS A 2 35.29 74.71 -19.12
C LYS A 2 33.97 73.92 -19.04
N LYS A 3 34.16 72.63 -18.73
CA LYS A 3 33.25 71.69 -18.06
C LYS A 3 32.70 72.29 -16.75
N VAL A 4 31.43 72.00 -16.45
CA VAL A 4 30.94 71.89 -15.06
C VAL A 4 30.10 70.61 -14.94
N LYS A 5 30.72 69.65 -14.25
CA LYS A 5 30.24 68.51 -13.43
C LYS A 5 28.86 67.89 -13.71
N ASN A 6 28.93 66.61 -14.10
CA ASN A 6 27.97 65.56 -13.75
C ASN A 6 27.70 65.56 -12.24
N GLU A 7 26.44 65.72 -11.86
CA GLU A 7 25.90 65.07 -10.67
C GLU A 7 25.14 63.84 -11.14
N ASN A 8 25.82 62.69 -11.03
CA ASN A 8 25.22 61.37 -11.12
C ASN A 8 24.34 61.18 -9.87
N VAL A 9 23.04 61.43 -9.99
CA VAL A 9 22.06 60.81 -9.10
C VAL A 9 21.95 59.34 -9.53
N PRO A 10 22.12 58.35 -8.64
CA PRO A 10 22.11 56.95 -9.04
C PRO A 10 20.67 56.53 -9.39
N ILE A 11 20.40 56.40 -10.69
CA ILE A 11 19.14 55.89 -11.25
C ILE A 11 18.85 54.45 -10.77
N GLU A 12 19.86 53.71 -10.31
CA GLU A 12 19.72 52.38 -9.70
C GLU A 12 18.94 52.39 -8.38
N SER A 13 19.06 53.42 -7.53
CA SER A 13 18.38 53.41 -6.23
C SER A 13 16.88 53.70 -6.31
N ASP A 14 16.46 54.48 -7.32
CA ASP A 14 15.05 54.84 -7.53
C ASP A 14 14.26 53.70 -8.20
N LEU A 15 14.89 52.97 -9.13
CA LEU A 15 14.33 51.73 -9.69
C LEU A 15 14.18 50.66 -8.60
N SER A 16 15.16 50.54 -7.71
CA SER A 16 15.14 49.59 -6.59
C SER A 16 13.97 49.85 -5.63
N LEU A 17 13.62 51.12 -5.39
CA LEU A 17 12.52 51.53 -4.52
C LEU A 17 11.15 51.42 -5.20
N GLN A 18 11.04 51.68 -6.50
CA GLN A 18 9.82 51.42 -7.27
C GLN A 18 9.54 49.92 -7.43
N LEU A 19 10.60 49.11 -7.62
CA LEU A 19 10.50 47.65 -7.59
C LEU A 19 10.00 47.16 -6.23
N LEU A 20 10.49 47.74 -5.12
CA LEU A 20 10.07 47.38 -3.75
C LEU A 20 8.54 47.52 -3.53
N TYR A 21 7.88 48.47 -4.21
CA TYR A 21 6.44 48.72 -4.13
C TYR A 21 5.60 47.86 -5.10
N GLN A 22 6.23 47.17 -6.05
CA GLN A 22 5.60 46.29 -7.03
C GLN A 22 5.81 44.80 -6.77
N PHE A 23 6.58 44.41 -5.73
CA PHE A 23 6.75 43.00 -5.43
C PHE A 23 5.42 42.37 -5.00
N PRO A 24 5.04 41.25 -5.62
CA PRO A 24 4.00 40.38 -5.06
C PRO A 24 4.42 39.99 -3.64
N ASP A 25 3.58 40.31 -2.65
CA ASP A 25 3.90 40.08 -1.24
C ASP A 25 3.99 38.56 -0.97
N PRO A 26 5.16 38.00 -0.60
CA PRO A 26 5.29 36.59 -0.26
C PRO A 26 4.31 36.16 0.86
N GLN A 27 3.95 37.09 1.74
CA GLN A 27 2.99 36.87 2.81
C GLN A 27 1.57 36.68 2.28
N PHE A 28 1.20 37.31 1.16
CA PHE A 28 -0.12 37.16 0.56
C PHE A 28 -0.34 35.75 0.01
N LEU A 29 0.68 35.17 -0.64
CA LEU A 29 0.63 33.78 -1.12
C LEU A 29 0.57 32.79 0.05
N GLU A 30 1.38 33.03 1.09
CA GLU A 30 1.35 32.19 2.29
C GLU A 30 0.00 32.30 3.02
N GLU A 31 -0.56 33.50 3.13
CA GLU A 31 -1.87 33.72 3.74
C GLU A 31 -3.00 33.10 2.92
N SER A 32 -2.90 33.13 1.59
CA SER A 32 -3.85 32.47 0.69
C SER A 32 -3.82 30.95 0.87
N LEU A 33 -2.63 30.35 1.00
CA LEU A 33 -2.47 28.93 1.31
C LEU A 33 -2.99 28.58 2.71
N ARG A 34 -2.76 29.45 3.70
CA ARG A 34 -3.31 29.27 5.06
C ARG A 34 -4.85 29.36 5.05
N LYS A 35 -5.43 30.28 4.28
CA LYS A 35 -6.90 30.41 4.09
C LYS A 35 -7.49 29.20 3.39
N LEU A 36 -6.74 28.59 2.47
CA LEU A 36 -7.13 27.32 1.85
C LEU A 36 -7.06 26.16 2.85
N GLY A 37 -6.30 26.26 3.94
CA GLY A 37 -6.22 25.25 5.00
C GLY A 37 -4.92 24.46 5.01
N VAL A 38 -3.87 24.96 4.34
CA VAL A 38 -2.52 24.38 4.40
C VAL A 38 -1.87 24.81 5.71
N GLU A 39 -1.77 23.88 6.65
CA GLU A 39 -1.09 24.08 7.93
C GLU A 39 0.32 23.47 7.90
N LYS A 40 1.28 24.20 8.46
CA LYS A 40 2.61 23.65 8.73
C LYS A 40 2.52 22.69 9.91
N LEU A 41 2.56 21.39 9.63
CA LEU A 41 2.52 20.34 10.64
C LEU A 41 3.90 19.72 10.83
N SER A 42 4.27 19.45 12.08
CA SER A 42 5.46 18.66 12.39
C SER A 42 5.15 17.16 12.34
N LYS A 43 6.21 16.35 12.27
CA LYS A 43 6.11 14.88 12.38
C LYS A 43 5.36 14.45 13.65
N ASP A 44 5.59 15.14 14.77
CA ASP A 44 4.99 14.80 16.06
C ASP A 44 3.49 15.14 16.09
N ASP A 45 3.07 16.19 15.39
CA ASP A 45 1.66 16.56 15.26
C ASP A 45 0.91 15.52 14.44
N VAL A 46 1.50 15.07 13.32
CA VAL A 46 0.94 14.01 12.47
C VAL A 46 0.82 12.69 13.24
N GLN A 47 1.78 12.36 14.10
CA GLN A 47 1.74 11.12 14.89
C GLN A 47 0.67 11.12 15.98
N LYS A 48 0.33 12.27 16.55
CA LYS A 48 -0.69 12.39 17.61
C LYS A 48 -2.11 12.48 17.06
N MET A 49 -2.25 12.75 15.77
CA MET A 49 -3.54 12.95 15.12
C MET A 49 -4.30 11.63 14.93
N GLN A 50 -5.63 11.68 15.05
CA GLN A 50 -6.51 10.55 14.71
C GLN A 50 -6.47 10.28 13.21
N TRP A 51 -6.61 9.01 12.84
CA TRP A 51 -6.46 8.57 11.45
C TRP A 51 -7.48 9.23 10.52
N GLU A 52 -8.75 9.32 10.93
CA GLU A 52 -9.84 9.85 10.11
C GLU A 52 -9.62 11.35 9.80
N VAL A 53 -9.06 12.09 10.74
CA VAL A 53 -8.71 13.51 10.57
C VAL A 53 -7.49 13.65 9.66
N LEU A 54 -6.49 12.78 9.83
CA LEU A 54 -5.29 12.78 9.03
C LEU A 54 -5.60 12.45 7.56
N GLU A 55 -6.39 11.41 7.31
CA GLU A 55 -6.84 10.98 5.98
C GLU A 55 -7.56 12.13 5.26
N ALA A 56 -8.50 12.80 5.93
CA ALA A 56 -9.19 13.97 5.39
C ALA A 56 -8.22 15.15 5.09
N LYS A 57 -7.26 15.42 5.99
CA LYS A 57 -6.23 16.45 5.75
C LYS A 57 -5.32 16.12 4.57
N ILE A 58 -5.02 14.84 4.33
CA ILE A 58 -4.22 14.44 3.17
C ILE A 58 -5.01 14.61 1.88
N GLY A 59 -6.29 14.22 1.86
CA GLY A 59 -7.18 14.50 0.73
C GLY A 59 -7.24 16.00 0.40
N ASN A 60 -7.36 16.85 1.43
CA ASN A 60 -7.31 18.30 1.26
C ASN A 60 -5.95 18.78 0.73
N TRP A 61 -4.84 18.26 1.26
CA TRP A 61 -3.50 18.59 0.77
C TRP A 61 -3.31 18.25 -0.70
N ILE A 62 -3.84 17.11 -1.16
CA ILE A 62 -3.84 16.72 -2.58
C ILE A 62 -4.54 17.78 -3.44
N HIS A 63 -5.71 18.25 -3.01
CA HIS A 63 -6.43 19.30 -3.72
C HIS A 63 -5.68 20.64 -3.70
N PHE A 64 -5.14 21.04 -2.55
CA PHE A 64 -4.41 22.30 -2.41
C PHE A 64 -3.10 22.30 -3.20
N MET A 65 -2.40 21.16 -3.27
CA MET A 65 -1.18 21.04 -4.06
C MET A 65 -1.45 21.27 -5.54
N ARG A 66 -2.54 20.68 -6.08
CA ARG A 66 -2.98 20.93 -7.46
C ARG A 66 -3.33 22.40 -7.69
N ILE A 67 -4.10 23.02 -6.80
CA ILE A 67 -4.49 24.44 -6.92
C ILE A 67 -3.25 25.34 -6.84
N ALA A 68 -2.34 25.07 -5.90
CA ALA A 68 -1.13 25.86 -5.71
C ALA A 68 -0.25 25.84 -6.97
N VAL A 69 0.02 24.66 -7.53
CA VAL A 69 0.88 24.55 -8.72
C VAL A 69 0.18 25.08 -9.97
N LYS A 70 -1.05 24.63 -10.25
CA LYS A 70 -1.73 24.91 -11.53
C LYS A 70 -2.34 26.31 -11.60
N LEU A 71 -2.58 26.98 -10.48
CA LEU A 71 -3.25 28.28 -10.44
C LEU A 71 -2.41 29.36 -9.76
N LEU A 72 -2.01 29.15 -8.50
CA LEU A 72 -1.31 30.20 -7.74
C LEU A 72 0.08 30.48 -8.31
N PHE A 73 0.92 29.45 -8.42
CA PHE A 73 2.28 29.60 -8.93
C PHE A 73 2.32 29.90 -10.42
N ALA A 74 1.36 29.38 -11.19
CA ALA A 74 1.22 29.75 -12.60
C ALA A 74 0.88 31.25 -12.78
N GLY A 75 -0.09 31.78 -12.02
CA GLY A 75 -0.43 33.19 -12.08
C GLY A 75 0.71 34.10 -11.58
N GLU A 76 1.38 33.70 -10.51
CA GLU A 76 2.53 34.43 -9.98
C GLU A 76 3.69 34.47 -10.98
N ARG A 77 3.89 33.39 -11.74
CA ARG A 77 4.90 33.32 -12.81
C ARG A 77 4.59 34.31 -13.93
N GLU A 78 3.33 34.40 -14.35
CA GLU A 78 2.89 35.36 -15.37
C GLU A 78 3.10 36.81 -14.92
N VAL A 79 2.81 37.11 -13.66
CA VAL A 79 3.04 38.44 -13.08
C VAL A 79 4.52 38.77 -13.05
N CYS A 80 5.37 37.85 -12.58
CA CYS A 80 6.82 38.04 -12.57
C CYS A 80 7.38 38.27 -13.99
N ASP A 81 6.96 37.45 -14.95
CA ASP A 81 7.43 37.57 -16.34
C ASP A 81 6.94 38.88 -17.01
N GLN A 82 5.78 39.43 -16.61
CA GLN A 82 5.30 40.74 -17.07
C GLN A 82 6.06 41.91 -16.44
N ILE A 83 6.39 41.85 -15.16
CA ILE A 83 7.10 42.94 -14.45
C ILE A 83 8.56 43.06 -14.94
N PHE A 84 9.21 41.92 -15.20
CA PHE A 84 10.63 41.84 -15.53
C PHE A 84 10.89 41.53 -17.00
N GLU A 85 10.00 41.97 -17.90
CA GLU A 85 10.09 41.69 -19.33
C GLU A 85 11.49 42.01 -19.89
N GLY A 86 12.18 41.00 -20.42
CA GLY A 86 13.54 41.11 -20.98
C GLY A 86 14.70 40.81 -20.02
N ILE A 87 14.44 40.51 -18.74
CA ILE A 87 15.49 40.14 -17.76
C ILE A 87 15.10 38.84 -17.02
N ASP A 88 15.21 37.71 -17.72
CA ASP A 88 14.81 36.38 -17.21
C ASP A 88 15.44 36.04 -15.85
N SER A 89 16.70 36.42 -15.62
CA SER A 89 17.40 36.13 -14.36
C SER A 89 16.79 36.83 -13.14
N LEU A 90 16.24 38.04 -13.31
CA LEU A 90 15.59 38.78 -12.21
C LEU A 90 14.15 38.28 -12.01
N SER A 91 13.44 37.94 -13.09
CA SER A 91 12.12 37.29 -13.00
C SER A 91 12.21 35.97 -12.21
N ASP A 92 13.17 35.11 -12.56
CA ASP A 92 13.37 33.82 -11.88
C ASP A 92 13.74 33.99 -10.40
N GLN A 93 14.55 35.01 -10.07
CA GLN A 93 14.93 35.28 -8.68
C GLN A 93 13.75 35.81 -7.87
N CYS A 94 13.01 36.79 -8.41
CA CYS A 94 11.82 37.34 -7.77
C CYS A 94 10.78 36.24 -7.52
N PHE A 95 10.46 35.46 -8.56
CA PHE A 95 9.52 34.36 -8.46
C PHE A 95 9.94 33.34 -7.40
N ALA A 96 11.23 32.96 -7.35
CA ALA A 96 11.75 32.05 -6.34
C ALA A 96 11.59 32.61 -4.92
N GLU A 97 11.90 33.90 -4.70
CA GLU A 97 11.79 34.53 -3.39
C GLU A 97 10.34 34.63 -2.91
N VAL A 98 9.41 34.96 -3.81
CA VAL A 98 7.97 35.07 -3.51
C VAL A 98 7.33 33.72 -3.20
N THR A 99 7.71 32.68 -3.94
CA THR A 99 7.08 31.36 -3.82
C THR A 99 7.75 30.44 -2.79
N ALA A 100 9.01 30.68 -2.41
CA ALA A 100 9.79 29.79 -1.55
C ALA A 100 9.10 29.46 -0.21
N GLY A 101 8.53 30.45 0.48
CA GLY A 101 7.84 30.23 1.76
C GLY A 101 6.61 29.33 1.60
N SER A 102 5.80 29.62 0.58
CA SER A 102 4.60 28.89 0.23
C SER A 102 4.88 27.43 -0.16
N VAL A 103 5.87 27.21 -1.02
CA VAL A 103 6.29 25.85 -1.41
C VAL A 103 6.86 25.11 -0.20
N SER A 104 7.66 25.76 0.64
CA SER A 104 8.21 25.15 1.86
C SER A 104 7.11 24.63 2.79
N VAL A 105 6.04 25.41 2.99
CA VAL A 105 4.89 24.99 3.81
C VAL A 105 4.20 23.76 3.20
N LEU A 106 3.89 23.80 1.89
CA LEU A 106 3.25 22.68 1.18
C LEU A 106 4.07 21.39 1.28
N LEU A 107 5.38 21.47 1.00
CA LEU A 107 6.27 20.31 1.03
C LEU A 107 6.49 19.80 2.47
N SER A 108 6.54 20.69 3.47
CA SER A 108 6.76 20.30 4.87
C SER A 108 5.66 19.39 5.41
N PHE A 109 4.40 19.60 4.98
CA PHE A 109 3.30 18.71 5.34
C PHE A 109 3.52 17.30 4.76
N GLY A 110 3.90 17.21 3.48
CA GLY A 110 4.20 15.92 2.85
C GLY A 110 5.39 15.22 3.51
N ASP A 111 6.44 15.97 3.85
CA ASP A 111 7.59 15.45 4.58
C ASP A 111 7.19 14.95 5.98
N ALA A 112 6.32 15.66 6.70
CA ALA A 112 5.85 15.23 8.01
C ALA A 112 5.13 13.88 7.96
N ILE A 113 4.33 13.64 6.91
CA ILE A 113 3.62 12.37 6.69
C ILE A 113 4.59 11.26 6.26
N ALA A 114 5.46 11.54 5.29
CA ALA A 114 6.46 10.60 4.80
C ALA A 114 7.39 10.11 5.91
N ASN A 115 7.69 10.96 6.90
CA ASN A 115 8.52 10.63 8.06
C ASN A 115 7.72 10.14 9.28
N SER A 116 6.39 10.09 9.21
CA SER A 116 5.53 9.64 10.31
C SER A 116 5.64 8.13 10.55
N LYS A 117 4.97 7.61 11.59
CA LYS A 117 4.96 6.16 11.83
C LYS A 117 4.29 5.45 10.65
N ARG A 118 5.03 4.54 10.02
CA ARG A 118 4.58 3.67 8.92
C ARG A 118 3.51 2.70 9.42
N SER A 119 2.48 2.49 8.60
CA SER A 119 1.49 1.43 8.80
C SER A 119 0.89 1.01 7.45
N PRO A 120 0.40 -0.23 7.32
CA PRO A 120 -0.18 -0.71 6.06
C PRO A 120 -1.35 0.15 5.58
N GLU A 121 -2.20 0.61 6.49
CA GLU A 121 -3.39 1.42 6.18
C GLU A 121 -3.00 2.77 5.56
N LYS A 122 -1.87 3.33 6.00
CA LYS A 122 -1.33 4.60 5.48
C LYS A 122 -0.77 4.49 4.07
N LEU A 123 -0.46 3.28 3.59
CA LEU A 123 0.21 3.09 2.31
C LEU A 123 -0.59 3.71 1.16
N PHE A 124 -1.90 3.47 1.12
CA PHE A 124 -2.75 3.93 0.00
C PHE A 124 -2.77 5.46 -0.09
N VAL A 125 -2.91 6.12 1.05
CA VAL A 125 -2.90 7.58 1.12
C VAL A 125 -1.51 8.16 0.78
N LEU A 126 -0.41 7.45 1.14
CA LEU A 126 0.94 7.81 0.69
C LEU A 126 1.10 7.68 -0.84
N LEU A 127 0.49 6.65 -1.44
CA LEU A 127 0.48 6.46 -2.90
C LEU A 127 -0.31 7.58 -3.58
N ASP A 128 -1.46 8.00 -3.03
CA ASP A 128 -2.22 9.13 -3.56
C ASP A 128 -1.38 10.41 -3.57
N MET A 129 -0.67 10.71 -2.47
CA MET A 129 0.23 11.87 -2.40
C MET A 129 1.34 11.79 -3.45
N TYR A 130 1.90 10.60 -3.64
CA TYR A 130 2.94 10.35 -4.62
C TYR A 130 2.44 10.51 -6.06
N GLU A 131 1.22 10.08 -6.37
CA GLU A 131 0.58 10.31 -7.67
C GLU A 131 0.48 11.81 -7.99
N ILE A 132 0.08 12.63 -7.02
CA ILE A 132 -0.01 14.09 -7.21
C ILE A 132 1.36 14.71 -7.46
N MET A 133 2.36 14.30 -6.69
CA MET A 133 3.72 14.82 -6.87
C MET A 133 4.29 14.47 -8.25
N ARG A 134 3.95 13.30 -8.79
CA ARG A 134 4.32 12.94 -10.16
C ARG A 134 3.48 13.62 -11.21
N GLU A 135 2.16 13.72 -11.01
CA GLU A 135 1.25 14.44 -11.91
C GLU A 135 1.77 15.85 -12.14
N LEU A 136 2.16 16.54 -11.06
CA LEU A 136 2.60 17.94 -11.08
C LEU A 136 4.09 18.12 -11.43
N HIS A 137 4.85 17.04 -11.63
CA HIS A 137 6.30 17.13 -11.81
C HIS A 137 6.67 18.00 -13.01
N SER A 138 5.97 17.82 -14.15
CA SER A 138 6.25 18.58 -15.37
C SER A 138 5.90 20.07 -15.23
N GLU A 139 4.79 20.38 -14.55
CA GLU A 139 4.38 21.74 -14.25
C GLU A 139 5.36 22.42 -13.29
N ILE A 140 5.87 21.69 -12.28
CA ILE A 140 6.88 22.22 -11.37
C ILE A 140 8.18 22.51 -12.13
N GLU A 141 8.65 21.61 -13.00
CA GLU A 141 9.86 21.85 -13.80
C GLU A 141 9.74 23.04 -14.75
N THR A 142 8.54 23.26 -15.31
CA THR A 142 8.30 24.37 -16.25
C THR A 142 8.11 25.72 -15.56
N LEU A 143 7.39 25.77 -14.43
CA LEU A 143 7.17 27.00 -13.65
C LEU A 143 8.45 27.47 -12.95
N PHE A 144 9.18 26.55 -12.33
CA PHE A 144 10.36 26.83 -11.51
C PHE A 144 11.66 26.77 -12.34
N LYS A 145 11.67 27.42 -13.50
CA LYS A 145 12.84 27.51 -14.38
C LYS A 145 13.95 28.38 -13.77
N GLY A 146 15.18 28.15 -14.24
CA GLY A 146 16.36 28.93 -13.84
C GLY A 146 17.03 28.46 -12.55
N LYS A 147 18.27 28.95 -12.34
CA LYS A 147 19.12 28.53 -11.22
C LYS A 147 18.59 28.95 -9.84
N ALA A 148 17.89 30.09 -9.77
CA ALA A 148 17.30 30.57 -8.52
C ALA A 148 16.25 29.61 -7.95
N CYS A 149 15.56 28.88 -8.85
CA CYS A 149 14.51 27.93 -8.52
C CYS A 149 15.01 26.48 -8.32
N ASP A 150 16.29 26.17 -8.57
CA ASP A 150 16.83 24.80 -8.50
C ASP A 150 16.52 24.12 -7.16
N LYS A 151 16.72 24.83 -6.04
CA LYS A 151 16.45 24.30 -4.70
C LYS A 151 14.98 23.91 -4.49
N ILE A 152 14.04 24.63 -5.11
CA ILE A 152 12.61 24.35 -5.00
C ILE A 152 12.29 23.05 -5.74
N ARG A 153 12.80 22.90 -6.97
CA ARG A 153 12.64 21.68 -7.78
C ARG A 153 13.28 20.46 -7.11
N GLU A 154 14.49 20.62 -6.59
CA GLU A 154 15.19 19.58 -5.82
C GLU A 154 14.41 19.17 -4.57
N SER A 155 13.79 20.13 -3.87
CA SER A 155 12.97 19.84 -2.69
C SER A 155 11.70 19.08 -3.03
N ALA A 156 11.01 19.47 -4.12
CA ALA A 156 9.83 18.77 -4.60
C ALA A 156 10.15 17.33 -5.04
N LEU A 157 11.22 17.16 -5.83
CA LEU A 157 11.72 15.84 -6.22
C LEU A 157 12.16 15.01 -5.01
N GLY A 158 12.79 15.66 -4.01
CA GLY A 158 13.18 15.05 -2.75
C GLY A 158 11.98 14.48 -1.99
N LEU A 159 10.87 15.22 -1.92
CA LEU A 159 9.62 14.73 -1.32
C LEU A 159 9.06 13.53 -2.11
N THR A 160 8.99 13.61 -3.43
CA THR A 160 8.52 12.50 -4.30
C THR A 160 9.28 11.21 -4.01
N LYS A 161 10.63 11.28 -4.00
CA LYS A 161 11.49 10.14 -3.69
C LYS A 161 11.28 9.62 -2.27
N ARG A 162 11.11 10.52 -1.29
CA ARG A 162 10.87 10.14 0.11
C ARG A 162 9.55 9.42 0.28
N LEU A 163 8.47 9.92 -0.33
CA LEU A 163 7.16 9.25 -0.32
C LEU A 163 7.27 7.84 -0.91
N ALA A 164 7.95 7.70 -2.05
CA ALA A 164 8.14 6.43 -2.71
C ALA A 164 8.99 5.46 -1.88
N GLN A 165 10.05 5.94 -1.23
CA GLN A 165 10.86 5.14 -0.30
C GLN A 165 10.04 4.68 0.90
N THR A 166 9.29 5.59 1.55
CA THR A 166 8.43 5.25 2.69
C THR A 166 7.38 4.19 2.31
N ALA A 167 6.82 4.27 1.10
CA ALA A 167 5.91 3.25 0.58
C ALA A 167 6.60 1.88 0.42
N GLN A 168 7.82 1.82 -0.12
CA GLN A 168 8.61 0.59 -0.20
C GLN A 168 8.91 -0.03 1.15
N GLU A 169 9.34 0.79 2.09
CA GLU A 169 9.63 0.36 3.45
C GLU A 169 8.36 -0.14 4.15
N THR A 170 7.20 0.45 3.85
CA THR A 170 5.89 0.02 4.39
C THR A 170 5.48 -1.37 3.88
N PHE A 171 5.84 -1.75 2.64
CA PHE A 171 5.65 -3.13 2.18
C PHE A 171 6.45 -4.15 2.99
N GLY A 172 7.70 -3.82 3.33
CA GLY A 172 8.55 -4.67 4.17
C GLY A 172 7.97 -4.83 5.58
N ASP A 173 7.53 -3.73 6.19
CA ASP A 173 6.87 -3.77 7.50
C ASP A 173 5.59 -4.61 7.47
N PHE A 174 4.79 -4.50 6.39
CA PHE A 174 3.57 -5.27 6.24
C PHE A 174 3.87 -6.77 6.08
N GLU A 175 4.85 -7.14 5.27
CA GLU A 175 5.32 -8.52 5.11
C GLU A 175 5.72 -9.11 6.47
N GLU A 176 6.55 -8.41 7.23
CA GLU A 176 7.01 -8.82 8.55
C GLU A 176 5.84 -8.94 9.56
N ALA A 177 4.92 -7.97 9.54
CA ALA A 177 3.74 -7.99 10.41
C ALA A 177 2.81 -9.17 10.12
N VAL A 178 2.62 -9.52 8.83
CA VAL A 178 1.83 -10.68 8.41
C VAL A 178 2.51 -11.99 8.81
N GLU A 179 3.83 -12.10 8.62
CA GLU A 179 4.57 -13.31 8.97
C GLU A 179 4.55 -13.56 10.49
N LYS A 180 4.76 -12.50 11.28
CA LYS A 180 4.87 -12.58 12.76
C LYS A 180 3.53 -12.45 13.50
N ASP A 181 2.40 -12.34 12.80
CA ASP A 181 1.11 -12.19 13.43
C ASP A 181 0.81 -13.38 14.38
N ALA A 182 0.85 -13.10 15.68
CA ALA A 182 0.66 -14.06 16.76
C ALA A 182 -0.77 -14.02 17.33
N THR A 183 -1.70 -13.31 16.69
CA THR A 183 -3.08 -13.24 17.20
C THR A 183 -3.68 -14.64 17.30
N LYS A 184 -4.13 -14.97 18.51
CA LYS A 184 -4.74 -16.26 18.89
C LYS A 184 -6.21 -16.34 18.48
N THR A 185 -6.60 -15.72 17.37
CA THR A 185 -7.96 -15.80 16.81
C THR A 185 -8.19 -17.22 16.29
N ALA A 186 -8.39 -18.14 17.23
CA ALA A 186 -8.54 -19.56 16.97
C ALA A 186 -9.91 -19.82 16.34
N VAL A 187 -9.94 -19.98 15.02
CA VAL A 187 -11.11 -20.49 14.32
C VAL A 187 -11.21 -21.99 14.59
N SER A 188 -11.92 -22.36 15.65
CA SER A 188 -12.04 -23.75 16.13
C SER A 188 -12.61 -24.76 15.12
N ASP A 189 -13.06 -24.29 13.94
CA ASP A 189 -13.65 -25.06 12.86
C ASP A 189 -12.78 -25.23 11.62
N GLY A 190 -11.58 -24.66 11.60
CA GLY A 190 -10.71 -24.77 10.43
C GLY A 190 -11.26 -24.02 9.21
N THR A 191 -12.14 -23.05 9.41
CA THR A 191 -12.58 -22.14 8.34
C THR A 191 -11.48 -21.14 7.95
N VAL A 192 -11.79 -20.23 7.03
CA VAL A 192 -10.89 -19.15 6.61
C VAL A 192 -10.57 -18.24 7.80
N HIS A 193 -9.29 -18.01 8.04
CA HIS A 193 -8.81 -17.15 9.11
C HIS A 193 -9.04 -15.66 8.74
N PRO A 194 -9.42 -14.80 9.69
CA PRO A 194 -9.60 -13.36 9.43
C PRO A 194 -8.38 -12.70 8.78
N LEU A 195 -7.16 -13.03 9.24
CA LEU A 195 -5.90 -12.60 8.62
C LEU A 195 -5.84 -12.91 7.11
N THR A 196 -6.27 -14.10 6.68
CA THR A 196 -6.27 -14.45 5.25
C THR A 196 -7.18 -13.54 4.46
N SER A 197 -8.38 -13.24 4.98
CA SER A 197 -9.30 -12.31 4.32
C SER A 197 -8.74 -10.88 4.29
N TYR A 198 -8.13 -10.44 5.40
CA TYR A 198 -7.49 -9.14 5.52
C TYR A 198 -6.36 -8.95 4.51
N VAL A 199 -5.38 -9.86 4.49
CA VAL A 199 -4.22 -9.78 3.58
C VAL A 199 -4.66 -9.87 2.11
N ILE A 200 -5.63 -10.74 1.80
CA ILE A 200 -6.13 -10.85 0.43
C ILE A 200 -6.88 -9.59 -0.01
N ASN A 201 -7.64 -8.95 0.88
CA ASN A 201 -8.30 -7.68 0.56
C ASN A 201 -7.28 -6.55 0.42
N TYR A 202 -6.25 -6.52 1.27
CA TYR A 202 -5.13 -5.60 1.13
C TYR A 202 -4.45 -5.74 -0.23
N VAL A 203 -4.12 -6.97 -0.64
CA VAL A 203 -3.54 -7.22 -1.96
C VAL A 203 -4.49 -6.77 -3.07
N LYS A 204 -5.80 -7.02 -2.98
CA LYS A 204 -6.75 -6.51 -3.99
C LYS A 204 -6.66 -4.99 -4.14
N PHE A 205 -6.66 -4.25 -3.02
CA PHE A 205 -6.50 -2.80 -3.05
C PHE A 205 -5.15 -2.36 -3.63
N LEU A 206 -4.06 -3.10 -3.40
CA LEU A 206 -2.78 -2.80 -4.06
C LEU A 206 -2.88 -2.86 -5.59
N PHE A 207 -3.70 -3.75 -6.14
CA PHE A 207 -3.88 -3.87 -7.58
C PHE A 207 -4.69 -2.71 -8.16
N ASP A 208 -5.55 -2.04 -7.39
CA ASP A 208 -6.19 -0.80 -7.82
C ASP A 208 -5.14 0.31 -8.09
N TYR A 209 -3.98 0.23 -7.41
CA TYR A 209 -2.81 1.12 -7.60
C TYR A 209 -1.72 0.52 -8.49
N GLN A 210 -2.03 -0.49 -9.32
CA GLN A 210 -1.01 -1.22 -10.08
C GLN A 210 -0.14 -0.31 -10.97
N SER A 211 -0.74 0.64 -11.69
CA SER A 211 -0.02 1.59 -12.56
C SER A 211 0.95 2.45 -11.75
N THR A 212 0.49 2.99 -10.64
CA THR A 212 1.24 3.85 -9.72
C THR A 212 2.41 3.11 -9.10
N LEU A 213 2.19 1.87 -8.66
CA LEU A 213 3.22 1.00 -8.09
C LEU A 213 4.29 0.62 -9.12
N LYS A 214 3.91 0.34 -10.38
CA LYS A 214 4.90 0.07 -11.44
C LYS A 214 5.83 1.27 -11.62
N GLN A 215 5.27 2.46 -11.76
CA GLN A 215 6.06 3.69 -11.89
C GLN A 215 6.88 3.95 -10.60
N LEU A 216 6.34 3.64 -9.42
CA LEU A 216 7.06 3.72 -8.14
C LEU A 216 8.31 2.85 -8.15
N PHE A 217 8.21 1.59 -8.56
CA PHE A 217 9.36 0.70 -8.59
C PHE A 217 10.39 1.07 -9.67
N GLN A 218 9.98 1.73 -10.75
CA GLN A 218 10.90 2.26 -11.77
C GLN A 218 11.85 3.32 -11.22
N GLU A 219 11.46 4.08 -10.19
CA GLU A 219 12.34 5.11 -9.61
C GLU A 219 13.55 4.53 -8.85
N PHE A 220 13.48 3.26 -8.44
CA PHE A 220 14.52 2.61 -7.61
C PHE A 220 15.27 1.51 -8.35
N VAL A 221 14.74 1.04 -9.48
CA VAL A 221 15.33 -0.04 -10.26
C VAL A 221 15.50 0.43 -11.70
N ASN A 222 16.74 0.43 -12.18
CA ASN A 222 17.04 0.76 -13.57
C ASN A 222 16.60 -0.40 -14.48
N GLY A 223 15.46 -0.27 -15.17
CA GLY A 223 15.03 -1.18 -16.25
C GLY A 223 13.55 -1.59 -16.23
N ASP A 224 13.17 -2.46 -17.17
CA ASP A 224 11.82 -3.03 -17.38
C ASP A 224 11.34 -3.98 -16.25
N ASP A 225 12.05 -3.99 -15.11
CA ASP A 225 11.87 -4.94 -14.00
C ASP A 225 10.75 -4.53 -13.02
N SER A 226 10.07 -3.41 -13.26
CA SER A 226 9.02 -2.89 -12.36
C SER A 226 7.86 -3.87 -12.14
N ASN A 227 7.47 -4.60 -13.19
CA ASN A 227 6.50 -5.69 -13.07
C ASN A 227 7.03 -6.81 -12.16
N ALA A 228 8.32 -7.17 -12.30
CA ALA A 228 8.93 -8.21 -11.49
C ALA A 228 9.03 -7.81 -10.01
N GLN A 229 9.28 -6.54 -9.71
CA GLN A 229 9.29 -6.03 -8.34
C GLN A 229 7.91 -6.09 -7.69
N LEU A 230 6.86 -5.64 -8.40
CA LEU A 230 5.49 -5.78 -7.92
C LEU A 230 5.11 -7.26 -7.73
N THR A 231 5.58 -8.14 -8.62
CA THR A 231 5.41 -9.60 -8.51
C THR A 231 6.13 -10.12 -7.28
N ALA A 232 7.38 -9.72 -7.05
CA ALA A 232 8.19 -10.14 -5.92
C ALA A 232 7.57 -9.70 -4.59
N VAL A 233 7.12 -8.45 -4.46
CA VAL A 233 6.42 -7.93 -3.28
C VAL A 233 5.14 -8.73 -3.03
N THR A 234 4.31 -8.92 -4.06
CA THR A 234 3.05 -9.67 -3.94
C THR A 234 3.32 -11.12 -3.53
N MET A 235 4.31 -11.78 -4.14
CA MET A 235 4.69 -13.16 -3.81
C MET A 235 5.20 -13.26 -2.36
N ARG A 236 6.00 -12.30 -1.89
CA ARG A 236 6.50 -12.24 -0.52
C ARG A 236 5.37 -12.13 0.50
N ILE A 237 4.42 -11.22 0.28
CA ILE A 237 3.22 -11.09 1.14
C ILE A 237 2.41 -12.40 1.17
N MET A 238 2.20 -13.03 0.01
CA MET A 238 1.49 -14.31 -0.08
C MET A 238 2.24 -15.46 0.62
N GLN A 239 3.57 -15.45 0.56
CA GLN A 239 4.42 -16.43 1.21
C GLN A 239 4.43 -16.23 2.74
N ALA A 240 4.56 -14.99 3.20
CA ALA A 240 4.46 -14.62 4.61
C ALA A 240 3.13 -15.09 5.22
N LEU A 241 2.02 -14.87 4.51
CA LEU A 241 0.70 -15.35 4.92
C LEU A 241 0.67 -16.89 5.01
N GLN A 242 1.23 -17.60 4.04
CA GLN A 242 1.28 -19.06 4.06
C GLN A 242 2.13 -19.62 5.21
N THR A 243 3.30 -19.04 5.45
CA THR A 243 4.18 -19.41 6.58
C THR A 243 3.46 -19.20 7.91
N ASN A 244 2.77 -18.05 8.07
CA ASN A 244 1.99 -17.76 9.27
C ASN A 244 0.85 -18.78 9.46
N LEU A 245 0.10 -19.08 8.39
CA LEU A 245 -0.97 -20.07 8.42
C LEU A 245 -0.46 -21.48 8.75
N ASP A 246 0.69 -21.89 8.22
CA ASP A 246 1.33 -23.17 8.59
C ASP A 246 1.67 -23.19 10.09
N GLY A 247 2.26 -22.11 10.60
CA GLY A 247 2.53 -21.94 12.03
C GLY A 247 1.26 -22.05 12.89
N LYS A 248 0.16 -21.38 12.50
CA LYS A 248 -1.13 -21.43 13.19
C LYS A 248 -1.79 -22.80 13.10
N SER A 249 -1.64 -23.50 11.97
CA SER A 249 -2.23 -24.82 11.74
C SER A 249 -1.69 -25.89 12.71
N LYS A 250 -0.48 -25.69 13.26
CA LYS A 250 0.15 -26.59 14.25
C LYS A 250 -0.48 -26.50 15.63
N GLN A 251 -1.36 -25.52 15.88
CA GLN A 251 -2.06 -25.37 17.15
C GLN A 251 -3.27 -26.31 17.27
N TYR A 252 -3.76 -26.89 16.17
CA TYR A 252 -4.84 -27.87 16.22
C TYR A 252 -4.33 -29.21 16.76
N LYS A 253 -5.09 -29.80 17.70
CA LYS A 253 -4.79 -31.12 18.26
C LYS A 253 -5.08 -32.26 17.27
N ASP A 254 -6.09 -32.08 16.40
CA ASP A 254 -6.47 -33.05 15.39
C ASP A 254 -5.72 -32.75 14.07
N PRO A 255 -4.82 -33.64 13.61
CA PRO A 255 -4.11 -33.45 12.34
C PRO A 255 -5.03 -33.34 11.12
N ALA A 256 -6.25 -33.91 11.17
CA ALA A 256 -7.22 -33.72 10.10
C ALA A 256 -7.68 -32.25 10.02
N LEU A 257 -7.93 -31.60 11.16
CA LEU A 257 -8.32 -30.20 11.20
C LEU A 257 -7.20 -29.26 10.72
N THR A 258 -5.93 -29.58 10.98
CA THR A 258 -4.77 -28.86 10.41
C THR A 258 -4.86 -28.81 8.88
N HIS A 259 -5.10 -29.95 8.23
CA HIS A 259 -5.19 -30.00 6.77
C HIS A 259 -6.45 -29.34 6.23
N LEU A 260 -7.58 -29.45 6.93
CA LEU A 260 -8.82 -28.76 6.56
C LEU A 260 -8.63 -27.24 6.59
N PHE A 261 -7.99 -26.72 7.65
CA PHE A 261 -7.66 -25.32 7.81
C PHE A 261 -6.76 -24.80 6.68
N LEU A 262 -5.63 -25.48 6.42
CA LEU A 262 -4.72 -25.09 5.34
C LEU A 262 -5.39 -25.14 3.96
N MET A 263 -6.16 -26.20 3.71
CA MET A 263 -6.94 -26.34 2.46
C MET A 263 -7.89 -25.15 2.26
N ASN A 264 -8.69 -24.80 3.26
CA ASN A 264 -9.67 -23.72 3.15
C ASN A 264 -9.02 -22.35 2.92
N ASN A 265 -7.96 -22.04 3.66
CA ASN A 265 -7.28 -20.75 3.54
C ASN A 265 -6.53 -20.62 2.20
N ILE A 266 -5.75 -21.62 1.81
CA ILE A 266 -5.04 -21.60 0.52
C ILE A 266 -6.04 -21.60 -0.65
N HIS A 267 -7.16 -22.34 -0.54
CA HIS A 267 -8.22 -22.28 -1.54
C HIS A 267 -8.80 -20.88 -1.66
N TYR A 268 -9.07 -20.20 -0.54
CA TYR A 268 -9.56 -18.82 -0.53
C TYR A 268 -8.57 -17.86 -1.21
N MET A 269 -7.27 -18.00 -0.94
CA MET A 269 -6.22 -17.23 -1.61
C MET A 269 -6.25 -17.46 -3.13
N VAL A 270 -6.23 -18.72 -3.58
CA VAL A 270 -6.26 -19.09 -5.01
C VAL A 270 -7.52 -18.56 -5.70
N ARG A 271 -8.69 -18.72 -5.06
CA ARG A 271 -9.97 -18.25 -5.59
C ARG A 271 -9.98 -16.73 -5.74
N SER A 272 -9.38 -16.02 -4.78
CA SER A 272 -9.33 -14.57 -4.79
C SER A 272 -8.37 -14.03 -5.84
N VAL A 273 -7.15 -14.58 -5.94
CA VAL A 273 -6.17 -14.21 -6.97
C VAL A 273 -6.73 -14.47 -8.37
N ARG A 274 -7.41 -15.61 -8.59
CA ARG A 274 -8.02 -15.92 -9.90
C ARG A 274 -9.11 -14.92 -10.34
N ARG A 275 -9.69 -14.17 -9.40
CA ARG A 275 -10.79 -13.22 -9.63
C ARG A 275 -10.30 -11.77 -9.70
N SER A 276 -9.00 -11.53 -9.56
CA SER A 276 -8.41 -10.18 -9.60
C SER A 276 -7.29 -10.11 -10.64
N GLU A 277 -6.83 -8.89 -10.92
CA GLU A 277 -5.69 -8.61 -11.81
C GLU A 277 -4.36 -9.19 -11.30
N ALA A 278 -4.33 -9.62 -10.02
CA ALA A 278 -3.22 -10.38 -9.46
C ALA A 278 -2.92 -11.67 -10.23
N LYS A 279 -3.92 -12.25 -10.91
CA LYS A 279 -3.72 -13.43 -11.75
C LYS A 279 -2.72 -13.16 -12.89
N ASP A 280 -2.85 -12.02 -13.55
CA ASP A 280 -2.06 -11.70 -14.74
C ASP A 280 -0.59 -11.44 -14.37
N LEU A 281 -0.38 -10.93 -13.16
CA LEU A 281 0.94 -10.61 -12.63
C LEU A 281 1.66 -11.82 -11.99
N LEU A 282 0.93 -12.67 -11.27
CA LEU A 282 1.48 -13.89 -10.64
C LEU A 282 1.58 -15.09 -11.61
N GLY A 283 0.76 -15.10 -12.66
CA GLY A 283 0.73 -16.12 -13.70
C GLY A 283 -0.05 -17.39 -13.34
N ASP A 284 -0.41 -18.15 -14.38
CA ASP A 284 -1.17 -19.41 -14.24
C ASP A 284 -0.38 -20.49 -13.50
N ASP A 285 0.96 -20.47 -13.56
CA ASP A 285 1.83 -21.39 -12.84
C ASP A 285 1.67 -21.29 -11.32
N TRP A 286 1.58 -20.05 -10.80
CA TRP A 286 1.35 -19.82 -9.38
C TRP A 286 -0.01 -20.40 -8.96
N VAL A 287 -1.06 -20.15 -9.76
CA VAL A 287 -2.41 -20.67 -9.51
C VAL A 287 -2.42 -22.20 -9.53
N GLN A 288 -1.77 -22.82 -10.52
CA GLN A 288 -1.73 -24.28 -10.65
C GLN A 288 -0.96 -24.92 -9.49
N ARG A 289 0.18 -24.35 -9.09
CA ARG A 289 0.97 -24.82 -7.95
C ARG A 289 0.14 -24.82 -6.67
N HIS A 290 -0.54 -23.72 -6.36
CA HIS A 290 -1.33 -23.62 -5.14
C HIS A 290 -2.59 -24.50 -5.19
N ARG A 291 -3.21 -24.71 -6.36
CA ARG A 291 -4.29 -25.72 -6.51
C ARG A 291 -3.81 -27.13 -6.17
N ARG A 292 -2.59 -27.51 -6.58
CA ARG A 292 -2.01 -28.81 -6.23
C ARG A 292 -1.82 -28.94 -4.72
N ILE A 293 -1.36 -27.87 -4.05
CA ILE A 293 -1.22 -27.84 -2.58
C ILE A 293 -2.58 -28.01 -1.89
N VAL A 294 -3.62 -27.30 -2.35
CA VAL A 294 -4.99 -27.47 -1.85
C VAL A 294 -5.44 -28.93 -1.98
N GLN A 295 -5.21 -29.56 -3.14
CA GLN A 295 -5.57 -30.95 -3.37
C GLN A 295 -4.79 -31.93 -2.48
N GLN A 296 -3.51 -31.65 -2.23
CA GLN A 296 -2.68 -32.44 -1.31
C GLN A 296 -3.25 -32.42 0.12
N HIS A 297 -3.61 -31.23 0.63
CA HIS A 297 -4.26 -31.10 1.93
C HIS A 297 -5.65 -31.77 1.96
N ALA A 298 -6.44 -31.66 0.90
CA ALA A 298 -7.73 -32.35 0.80
C ALA A 298 -7.57 -33.88 0.88
N ASN A 299 -6.57 -34.44 0.18
CA ASN A 299 -6.29 -35.87 0.20
C ASN A 299 -5.81 -36.33 1.58
N GLN A 300 -4.95 -35.55 2.24
CA GLN A 300 -4.44 -35.87 3.57
C GLN A 300 -5.53 -35.76 4.64
N TYR A 301 -6.41 -34.75 4.56
CA TYR A 301 -7.61 -34.65 5.40
C TYR A 301 -8.49 -35.90 5.27
N LYS A 302 -8.79 -36.32 4.03
CA LYS A 302 -9.57 -37.54 3.78
C LYS A 302 -8.88 -38.78 4.36
N ARG A 303 -7.58 -38.94 4.12
CA ARG A 303 -6.81 -40.10 4.61
C ARG A 303 -6.82 -40.17 6.14
N ILE A 304 -6.51 -39.08 6.83
CA ILE A 304 -6.42 -39.06 8.30
C ILE A 304 -7.82 -39.13 8.91
N GLY A 305 -8.75 -38.29 8.48
CA GLY A 305 -10.09 -38.19 9.06
C GLY A 305 -10.88 -39.48 8.95
N TRP A 306 -10.73 -40.22 7.85
CA TRP A 306 -11.43 -41.49 7.65
C TRP A 306 -10.64 -42.73 8.09
N SER A 307 -9.35 -42.60 8.43
CA SER A 307 -8.48 -43.75 8.76
C SER A 307 -9.05 -44.67 9.84
N LYS A 308 -9.57 -44.09 10.94
CA LYS A 308 -10.17 -44.85 12.04
C LYS A 308 -11.45 -45.57 11.59
N VAL A 309 -12.30 -44.90 10.82
CA VAL A 309 -13.54 -45.50 10.28
C VAL A 309 -13.23 -46.67 9.35
N TRP A 310 -12.27 -46.49 8.44
CA TRP A 310 -11.79 -47.55 7.56
C TRP A 310 -11.21 -48.73 8.34
N PHE A 311 -10.43 -48.48 9.40
CA PHE A 311 -9.88 -49.54 10.24
C PHE A 311 -10.98 -50.38 10.91
N TYR A 312 -11.98 -49.73 11.53
CA TYR A 312 -13.09 -50.45 12.17
C TYR A 312 -13.94 -51.23 11.17
N LEU A 313 -14.20 -50.68 9.98
CA LEU A 313 -14.91 -51.38 8.91
C LEU A 313 -14.11 -52.59 8.39
N ALA A 314 -12.80 -52.44 8.15
CA ALA A 314 -11.96 -53.53 7.66
C ALA A 314 -11.81 -54.67 8.70
N TYR A 315 -11.59 -54.32 9.98
CA TYR A 315 -11.46 -55.28 11.08
C TYR A 315 -12.74 -56.08 11.30
N SER A 316 -13.89 -55.39 11.25
CA SER A 316 -15.19 -56.05 11.39
C SER A 316 -15.51 -56.97 10.23
N MET A 317 -15.22 -56.58 8.98
CA MET A 317 -15.38 -57.45 7.82
C MET A 317 -14.50 -58.70 7.90
N HIS A 318 -13.27 -58.59 8.38
CA HIS A 318 -12.39 -59.75 8.58
C HIS A 318 -12.93 -60.68 9.68
N THR A 319 -13.46 -60.13 10.78
CA THR A 319 -13.99 -60.90 11.91
C THR A 319 -15.32 -61.59 11.59
N ILE A 320 -16.19 -60.93 10.82
CA ILE A 320 -17.42 -61.52 10.28
C ILE A 320 -17.09 -62.69 9.35
N ARG A 321 -16.05 -62.57 8.53
CA ARG A 321 -15.59 -63.62 7.61
C ARG A 321 -15.01 -64.84 8.33
N SER A 322 -14.50 -64.69 9.56
CA SER A 322 -13.93 -65.79 10.35
C SER A 322 -14.88 -66.43 11.36
N ARG A 323 -16.02 -65.80 11.69
CA ARG A 323 -17.01 -66.31 12.66
C ARG A 323 -18.44 -66.22 12.11
N ILE A 324 -18.84 -67.25 11.36
CA ILE A 324 -20.13 -67.34 10.64
C ILE A 324 -21.36 -67.20 11.57
N TYR A 325 -21.26 -67.59 12.86
CA TYR A 325 -22.40 -67.57 13.80
C TYR A 325 -22.51 -66.32 14.70
N LEU A 326 -21.55 -65.40 14.64
CA LEU A 326 -21.60 -64.11 15.36
C LEU A 326 -21.81 -62.90 14.44
N GLY A 327 -22.07 -63.14 13.15
CA GLY A 327 -22.08 -62.11 12.11
C GLY A 327 -23.11 -61.01 12.34
N PHE A 328 -24.36 -61.33 12.69
CA PHE A 328 -25.44 -60.35 12.72
C PHE A 328 -25.31 -59.27 13.82
N PRO A 329 -25.03 -59.61 15.10
CA PRO A 329 -24.83 -58.61 16.15
C PRO A 329 -23.59 -57.74 15.92
N LEU A 330 -22.50 -58.34 15.41
CA LEU A 330 -21.27 -57.60 15.07
C LEU A 330 -21.50 -56.62 13.91
N LEU A 331 -22.20 -57.06 12.86
CA LEU A 331 -22.49 -56.23 11.68
C LEU A 331 -23.43 -55.07 12.05
N LEU A 332 -24.43 -55.31 12.91
CA LEU A 332 -25.28 -54.26 13.46
C LEU A 332 -24.50 -53.27 14.33
N GLY A 333 -23.57 -53.76 15.16
CA GLY A 333 -22.67 -52.91 15.94
C GLY A 333 -21.76 -52.05 15.07
N CYS A 334 -21.25 -52.60 13.95
CA CYS A 334 -20.39 -51.89 13.01
C CYS A 334 -21.15 -50.86 12.19
N MET A 335 -22.40 -51.15 11.78
CA MET A 335 -23.26 -50.16 11.14
C MET A 335 -23.64 -49.02 12.10
N LYS A 336 -23.86 -49.32 13.38
CA LYS A 336 -24.06 -48.28 14.41
C LYS A 336 -22.80 -47.44 14.62
N LEU A 337 -21.62 -48.05 14.70
CA LEU A 337 -20.34 -47.32 14.81
C LEU A 337 -20.04 -46.50 13.55
N PHE A 338 -20.35 -47.01 12.36
CA PHE A 338 -20.24 -46.26 11.11
C PHE A 338 -21.23 -45.10 11.07
N SER A 339 -22.48 -45.32 11.48
CA SER A 339 -23.51 -44.27 11.53
C SER A 339 -23.16 -43.19 12.56
N ILE A 340 -22.66 -43.57 13.74
CA ILE A 340 -22.15 -42.66 14.76
C ILE A 340 -20.90 -41.94 14.26
N ALA A 341 -19.94 -42.63 13.65
CA ALA A 341 -18.74 -42.02 13.10
C ALA A 341 -19.05 -41.10 11.91
N TRP A 342 -20.08 -41.40 11.11
CA TRP A 342 -20.59 -40.55 10.03
C TRP A 342 -21.33 -39.32 10.57
N ALA A 343 -22.08 -39.48 11.65
CA ALA A 343 -22.79 -38.39 12.33
C ALA A 343 -21.85 -37.49 13.17
N LEU A 344 -20.79 -38.06 13.75
CA LEU A 344 -19.73 -37.36 14.48
C LEU A 344 -18.61 -36.88 13.56
N PHE A 345 -18.53 -37.39 12.31
CA PHE A 345 -17.68 -36.79 11.31
C PHE A 345 -18.15 -35.35 11.19
N PRO A 346 -17.28 -34.37 11.43
CA PRO A 346 -17.71 -33.00 11.32
C PRO A 346 -18.13 -32.79 9.87
N LEU A 347 -19.45 -32.76 9.64
CA LEU A 347 -20.08 -31.98 8.59
C LEU A 347 -19.81 -30.49 8.86
N LYS A 348 -18.55 -30.11 9.07
CA LYS A 348 -18.03 -28.76 8.88
C LYS A 348 -17.87 -28.47 7.38
N THR A 349 -18.48 -29.29 6.52
CA THR A 349 -18.65 -29.05 5.08
C THR A 349 -19.75 -28.04 4.76
N LYS A 350 -20.49 -27.52 5.75
CA LYS A 350 -21.39 -26.37 5.50
C LYS A 350 -20.67 -25.08 5.07
N GLY A 351 -19.33 -25.05 5.10
CA GLY A 351 -18.51 -24.00 4.49
C GLY A 351 -17.44 -24.51 3.51
N VAL A 352 -17.39 -25.81 3.22
CA VAL A 352 -16.42 -26.37 2.26
C VAL A 352 -17.01 -26.21 0.87
N VAL A 353 -16.60 -25.15 0.18
CA VAL A 353 -16.81 -25.03 -1.26
C VAL A 353 -15.79 -25.95 -1.94
N VAL A 354 -16.23 -27.18 -2.25
CA VAL A 354 -15.58 -27.99 -3.30
C VAL A 354 -15.86 -27.34 -4.65
#